data_AF-A0A959ELL1-F1
#
_entry.id   AF-A0A959ELL1-F1
#
_cell.length_a   1.000
_cell.length_b   1.000
_cell.length_c   1.000
_cell.angle_alpha   90.00
_cell.angle_beta   90.00
_cell.angle_gamma   90.00
#
_symmetry.space_group_name_H-M   'P 1'
#
loop_
_entity.id
_entity.type
_entity.pdbx_description
1 polymer ?
#
loop_
_entity_poly.entity_id
_entity_poly.type
_entity_poly.pdbx_seq_one_letter_code
_entity_poly.pdbx_strand_id
1 'polypeptide(L)'
;AASIVSQNKQLCTPASVDSIVSSNGQEDHVSMAANAATKAYRVVQNLERLLAIEFMTAAQALSFRRPALTSPYLEELLAAYRQRVPVLEDDRVLSDDLQATMQFLREREVMPDKNLQIQEA
;
A
#
# COMPACT_ATOMS: atom_id res chain seq x y z
N ALA A 1 4.44 -0.27 -10.34
CA ALA A 1 4.60 0.76 -9.30
C ALA A 1 4.49 2.19 -9.83
N ALA A 2 5.38 2.66 -10.71
CA ALA A 2 5.42 4.06 -11.14
C ALA A 2 4.08 4.62 -11.69
N SER A 3 3.36 3.86 -12.52
CA SER A 3 2.04 4.27 -13.02
C SER A 3 1.01 4.51 -11.91
N ILE A 4 1.05 3.70 -10.85
CA ILE A 4 0.15 3.82 -9.69
C ILE A 4 0.47 5.11 -8.93
N VAL A 5 1.75 5.42 -8.74
CA VAL A 5 2.20 6.68 -8.12
C VAL A 5 1.74 7.88 -8.95
N SER A 6 1.89 7.81 -10.27
CA SER A 6 1.41 8.86 -11.19
C SER A 6 -0.10 9.07 -11.09
N GLN A 7 -0.88 7.99 -10.98
CA GLN A 7 -2.33 8.08 -10.74
C GLN A 7 -2.63 8.73 -9.38
N ASN A 8 -1.90 8.37 -8.33
CA ASN A 8 -2.07 8.97 -7.00
C ASN A 8 -1.86 10.49 -7.03
N LYS A 9 -0.90 11.00 -7.80
CA LYS A 9 -0.70 12.45 -7.96
C LYS A 9 -1.98 13.16 -8.43
N GLN A 10 -2.69 12.57 -9.38
CA GLN A 10 -3.97 13.11 -9.87
C GLN A 10 -5.09 13.01 -8.82
N LEU A 11 -5.06 11.98 -7.97
CA LEU A 11 -6.01 11.83 -6.87
C LEU A 11 -5.74 12.79 -5.69
N CYS A 12 -4.55 13.37 -5.58
CA CYS A 12 -4.17 14.22 -4.44
C CYS A 12 -4.66 15.69 -4.53
N THR A 13 -5.31 16.11 -5.61
CA THR A 13 -5.97 17.43 -5.64
C THR A 13 -7.04 17.49 -4.54
N PRO A 14 -7.05 18.49 -3.64
CA PRO A 14 -8.03 18.54 -2.56
C PRO A 14 -9.44 18.69 -3.13
N ALA A 15 -10.39 17.86 -2.68
CA ALA A 15 -11.81 18.02 -3.09
C ALA A 15 -12.50 19.15 -2.29
N SER A 16 -12.02 19.44 -1.07
CA SER A 16 -12.61 20.40 -0.15
C SER A 16 -12.40 21.87 -0.51
N VAL A 17 -11.62 22.17 -1.55
CA VAL A 17 -11.42 23.54 -2.04
C VAL A 17 -12.48 23.94 -3.08
N ASP A 18 -13.35 23.01 -3.45
CA ASP A 18 -14.45 23.23 -4.39
C ASP A 18 -15.79 23.35 -3.63
N SER A 19 -16.66 24.23 -4.12
CA SER A 19 -18.02 24.44 -3.60
C SER A 19 -18.91 24.92 -4.74
N ILE A 20 -20.03 24.23 -4.94
CA ILE A 20 -21.03 24.60 -5.95
C ILE A 20 -22.32 24.94 -5.22
N VAL A 21 -22.80 26.17 -5.42
CA VAL A 21 -24.04 26.65 -4.81
C VAL A 21 -25.21 25.81 -5.28
N SER A 22 -26.03 25.37 -4.33
CA SER A 22 -27.15 24.46 -4.51
C SER A 22 -28.43 25.07 -3.92
N SER A 23 -29.58 24.47 -4.23
CA SER A 23 -30.88 24.81 -3.59
C SER A 23 -31.23 26.31 -3.63
N ASN A 24 -31.03 26.96 -4.78
CA ASN A 24 -31.30 28.38 -4.99
C ASN A 24 -30.60 29.30 -3.97
N GLY A 25 -29.37 28.97 -3.58
CA GLY A 25 -28.57 29.78 -2.65
C GLY A 25 -28.77 29.45 -1.18
N GLN A 26 -29.55 28.42 -0.83
CA GLN A 26 -29.65 27.94 0.56
C GLN A 26 -28.42 27.13 0.99
N GLU A 27 -27.84 26.37 0.06
CA GLU A 27 -26.57 25.67 0.25
C GLU A 27 -25.50 26.42 -0.54
N ASP A 28 -25.09 27.57 0.00
CA ASP A 28 -24.11 28.47 -0.61
C ASP A 28 -22.65 28.03 -0.37
N HIS A 29 -22.42 27.14 0.59
CA HIS A 29 -21.12 26.51 0.85
C HIS A 29 -21.25 25.02 1.19
N VAL A 30 -20.51 24.17 0.49
CA VAL A 30 -20.49 22.72 0.72
C VAL A 30 -19.06 22.17 0.78
N SER A 31 -18.87 21.01 1.42
CA SER A 31 -17.53 20.49 1.75
C SER A 31 -16.92 19.54 0.72
N MET A 32 -17.73 19.01 -0.20
CA MET A 32 -17.34 17.92 -1.12
C MET A 32 -16.74 16.68 -0.42
N ALA A 33 -17.12 16.43 0.85
CA ALA A 33 -16.50 15.39 1.68
C ALA A 33 -16.61 13.96 1.10
N ALA A 34 -17.72 13.62 0.43
CA ALA A 34 -17.88 12.32 -0.20
C ALA A 34 -16.86 12.09 -1.34
N ASN A 35 -16.54 13.13 -2.11
CA ASN A 35 -15.51 13.09 -3.14
C ASN A 35 -14.12 12.94 -2.51
N ALA A 36 -13.86 13.63 -1.41
CA ALA A 36 -12.61 13.47 -0.66
C ALA A 36 -12.43 12.03 -0.16
N ALA A 37 -13.46 11.44 0.46
CA ALA A 37 -13.43 10.10 1.01
C ALA A 37 -13.18 9.02 -0.06
N THR A 38 -13.88 9.09 -1.19
CA THR A 38 -13.70 8.12 -2.29
C THR A 38 -12.33 8.22 -2.94
N LYS A 39 -11.76 9.43 -3.09
CA LYS A 39 -10.38 9.63 -3.56
C LYS A 39 -9.37 9.06 -2.58
N ALA A 40 -9.52 9.34 -1.28
CA ALA A 40 -8.65 8.82 -0.24
C ALA A 40 -8.65 7.28 -0.22
N TYR A 41 -9.82 6.66 -0.31
CA TYR A 41 -9.95 5.20 -0.37
C TYR A 41 -9.17 4.61 -1.57
N ARG A 42 -9.28 5.21 -2.76
CA ARG A 42 -8.52 4.76 -3.94
C ARG A 42 -7.01 4.91 -3.74
N VAL A 43 -6.55 5.99 -3.13
CA VAL A 43 -5.12 6.18 -2.80
C VAL A 43 -4.63 5.08 -1.85
N VAL A 44 -5.40 4.74 -0.82
CA VAL A 44 -5.07 3.64 0.11
C VAL A 44 -4.95 2.31 -0.63
N GLN A 45 -5.92 1.97 -1.49
CA GLN A 45 -5.85 0.76 -2.31
C GLN A 45 -4.63 0.73 -3.25
N ASN A 46 -4.20 1.89 -3.73
CA ASN A 46 -2.99 2.03 -4.54
C ASN A 46 -1.71 1.87 -3.70
N LEU A 47 -1.71 2.37 -2.46
CA LEU A 47 -0.61 2.18 -1.51
C LEU A 47 -0.43 0.70 -1.15
N GLU A 48 -1.51 -0.03 -0.89
CA GLU A 48 -1.42 -1.49 -0.64
C GLU A 48 -0.71 -2.23 -1.77
N ARG A 49 -1.01 -1.88 -3.03
CA ARG A 49 -0.32 -2.44 -4.21
C ARG A 49 1.15 -2.05 -4.27
N LEU A 50 1.47 -0.79 -3.95
CA LEU A 50 2.86 -0.32 -3.96
C LEU A 50 3.70 -1.03 -2.90
N LEU A 51 3.18 -1.16 -1.68
CA LEU A 51 3.85 -1.87 -0.58
C LEU A 51 4.00 -3.37 -0.89
N ALA A 52 3.01 -4.00 -1.53
CA ALA A 52 3.13 -5.38 -1.97
C ALA A 52 4.25 -5.55 -3.00
N ILE A 53 4.36 -4.64 -3.99
CA ILE A 53 5.45 -4.68 -4.97
C ILE A 53 6.81 -4.51 -4.28
N GLU A 54 6.94 -3.54 -3.37
CA GLU A 54 8.17 -3.33 -2.60
C GLU A 54 8.55 -4.59 -1.82
N PHE A 55 7.61 -5.17 -1.08
CA PHE A 55 7.83 -6.38 -0.30
C PHE A 55 8.26 -7.56 -1.17
N MET A 56 7.59 -7.79 -2.31
CA MET A 56 7.98 -8.84 -3.27
C MET A 56 9.44 -8.66 -3.72
N THR A 57 9.80 -7.43 -4.11
CA THR A 57 11.16 -7.13 -4.59
C THR A 57 12.21 -7.29 -3.49
N ALA A 58 11.90 -6.87 -2.26
CA ALA A 58 12.78 -7.02 -1.11
C ALA A 58 12.97 -8.50 -0.73
N ALA A 59 11.89 -9.28 -0.72
CA ALA A 59 11.94 -10.72 -0.45
C ALA A 59 12.80 -11.46 -1.48
N GLN A 60 12.69 -11.10 -2.77
CA GLN A 60 13.53 -11.66 -3.83
C GLN A 60 14.99 -11.23 -3.69
N ALA A 61 15.25 -9.95 -3.40
CA ALA A 61 16.61 -9.46 -3.18
C ALA A 61 17.32 -10.18 -2.02
N LEU A 62 16.61 -10.47 -0.93
CA LEU A 62 17.16 -11.23 0.19
C LEU A 62 17.47 -12.69 -0.19
N SER A 63 16.66 -13.31 -1.06
CA SER A 63 16.97 -14.62 -1.62
C SER A 63 18.27 -14.62 -2.44
N PHE A 64 18.56 -13.56 -3.20
CA PHE A 64 19.82 -13.43 -3.93
C PHE A 64 21.04 -13.19 -3.05
N ARG A 65 20.85 -12.73 -1.81
CA ARG A 65 21.94 -12.45 -0.86
C ARG A 65 22.33 -13.65 0.00
N ARG A 66 21.69 -14.80 -0.17
CA ARG A 66 22.04 -16.01 0.59
C ARG A 66 23.51 -16.39 0.36
N PRO A 67 24.25 -16.83 1.40
CA PRO A 67 23.75 -17.28 2.70
C PRO A 67 23.56 -16.18 3.76
N ALA A 68 23.74 -14.90 3.44
CA ALA A 68 23.52 -13.84 4.41
C ALA A 68 22.06 -13.81 4.90
N LEU A 69 21.87 -13.57 6.19
CA LEU A 69 20.56 -13.52 6.85
C LEU A 69 20.21 -12.09 7.29
N THR A 70 18.92 -11.80 7.39
CA THR A 70 18.38 -10.58 8.02
C THR A 70 18.03 -10.84 9.49
N SER A 71 17.31 -9.93 10.14
CA SER A 71 16.90 -10.10 11.55
C SER A 71 15.98 -11.32 11.71
N PRO A 72 15.97 -11.98 12.89
CA PRO A 72 15.16 -13.19 13.12
C PRO A 72 13.67 -13.00 12.78
N TYR A 73 13.10 -11.86 13.14
CA TYR A 73 11.70 -11.51 12.82
C TYR A 73 11.44 -11.49 11.31
N LEU A 74 12.34 -10.87 10.55
CA LEU A 74 12.20 -10.79 9.10
C LEU A 74 12.45 -12.14 8.43
N GLU A 75 13.34 -12.98 8.96
CA GLU A 75 13.52 -14.35 8.47
C GLU A 75 12.27 -15.22 8.66
N GLU A 76 11.61 -15.12 9.82
CA GLU A 76 10.33 -15.80 10.08
C GLU A 76 9.24 -15.32 9.10
N LEU A 77 9.15 -14.01 8.91
CA LEU A 77 8.20 -13.41 7.97
C LEU A 77 8.45 -13.89 6.54
N LEU A 78 9.70 -13.92 6.09
CA LEU A 78 10.08 -14.40 4.76
C LEU A 78 9.80 -15.88 4.61
N ALA A 79 10.10 -16.71 5.61
CA ALA A 79 9.79 -18.14 5.58
C ALA A 79 8.28 -18.39 5.42
N ALA A 80 7.44 -17.67 6.18
CA ALA A 80 5.99 -17.74 6.05
C ALA A 80 5.51 -17.24 4.68
N TYR A 81 6.09 -16.16 4.16
CA TYR A 81 5.76 -15.62 2.85
C TYR A 81 6.11 -16.59 1.71
N ARG A 82 7.26 -17.28 1.78
CA ARG A 82 7.71 -18.23 0.76
C ARG A 82 6.84 -19.48 0.64
N GLN A 83 6.02 -19.79 1.65
CA GLN A 83 4.98 -20.83 1.54
C GLN A 83 3.85 -20.42 0.60
N ARG A 84 3.66 -19.11 0.34
CA ARG A 84 2.57 -18.57 -0.49
C ARG A 84 3.06 -18.05 -1.84
N VAL A 85 4.23 -17.41 -1.87
CA VAL A 85 4.88 -16.93 -3.09
C VAL A 85 6.30 -17.48 -3.16
N PRO A 86 6.55 -18.50 -4.01
CA PRO A 86 7.87 -19.11 -4.13
C PRO A 86 8.90 -18.14 -4.70
N VAL A 87 10.18 -18.46 -4.52
CA VAL A 87 11.28 -17.70 -5.16
C VAL A 87 11.04 -17.66 -6.67
N LEU A 88 11.32 -16.50 -7.28
CA LEU A 88 11.28 -16.37 -8.72
C LEU A 88 12.59 -16.92 -9.29
N GLU A 89 12.53 -18.10 -9.92
CA GLU A 89 13.68 -18.75 -10.57
C GLU A 89 13.69 -18.45 -12.06
N ASP A 90 12.55 -18.66 -12.73
CA ASP A 90 12.29 -18.31 -14.12
C ASP A 90 11.12 -17.33 -14.23
N ASP A 91 11.01 -16.68 -15.39
CA ASP A 91 9.92 -15.75 -15.69
C ASP A 91 8.55 -16.43 -15.59
N ARG A 92 7.63 -15.76 -14.88
CA ARG A 92 6.23 -16.17 -14.75
C ARG A 92 5.31 -14.97 -14.64
N VAL A 93 4.01 -15.23 -14.64
CA VAL A 93 2.99 -14.20 -14.45
C VAL A 93 3.04 -13.67 -13.02
N LEU A 94 3.45 -12.40 -12.87
CA LEU A 94 3.61 -11.75 -11.57
C LEU A 94 2.32 -11.16 -10.99
N SER A 95 1.23 -11.10 -11.76
CA SER A 95 -0.05 -10.60 -11.24
C SER A 95 -0.59 -11.46 -10.10
N ASP A 96 -0.41 -12.78 -10.22
CA ASP A 96 -0.91 -13.75 -9.26
C ASP A 96 -0.09 -13.69 -7.97
N ASP A 97 1.24 -13.60 -8.12
CA ASP A 97 2.17 -13.36 -7.00
C ASP A 97 1.87 -12.04 -6.28
N LEU A 98 1.56 -10.98 -7.03
CA LEU A 98 1.19 -9.69 -6.46
C LEU A 98 -0.11 -9.78 -5.65
N GLN A 99 -1.13 -10.46 -6.18
CA GLN A 99 -2.39 -10.67 -5.47
C GLN A 99 -2.20 -11.51 -4.21
N ALA A 100 -1.42 -12.59 -4.30
CA ALA A 100 -1.06 -13.42 -3.14
C ALA A 100 -0.28 -12.63 -2.08
N THR A 101 0.62 -11.74 -2.50
CA THR A 101 1.38 -10.87 -1.59
C THR A 101 0.47 -9.85 -0.91
N MET A 102 -0.42 -9.18 -1.65
CA MET A 102 -1.38 -8.26 -1.05
C MET A 102 -2.24 -8.94 0.00
N GLN A 103 -2.70 -10.16 -0.30
CA GLN A 103 -3.49 -10.96 0.65
C GLN A 103 -2.66 -11.35 1.88
N PHE A 104 -1.41 -11.79 1.68
CA PHE A 104 -0.49 -12.10 2.77
C PHE A 104 -0.27 -10.91 3.71
N LEU A 105 -0.09 -9.70 3.15
CA LEU A 105 0.11 -8.48 3.95
C LEU A 105 -1.15 -8.05 4.70
N ARG A 106 -2.35 -8.24 4.13
CA ARG A 106 -3.63 -7.92 4.79
C ARG A 106 -3.98 -8.86 5.93
N GLU A 107 -3.60 -10.13 5.83
CA GLU A 107 -3.85 -11.14 6.87
C GLU A 107 -2.95 -10.96 8.09
N ARG A 108 -1.90 -10.13 8.00
CA ARG A 108 -0.97 -9.90 9.09
C ARG A 108 -1.33 -8.62 9.82
N GLU A 109 -1.50 -8.75 11.13
CA GLU A 109 -1.32 -7.62 12.03
C GLU A 109 0.14 -7.19 11.95
N VAL A 110 0.39 -6.05 11.31
CA VAL A 110 1.63 -5.31 11.55
C VAL A 110 1.50 -4.79 12.97
N MET A 111 2.05 -5.53 13.93
CA MET A 111 2.16 -5.06 15.30
C MET A 111 2.88 -3.71 15.26
N PRO A 112 2.25 -2.61 15.69
CA PRO A 112 2.98 -1.37 15.84
C PRO A 112 4.11 -1.66 16.81
N ASP A 113 5.32 -1.27 16.44
CA ASP A 113 6.44 -1.29 17.37
C ASP A 113 6.00 -0.50 18.60
N LYS A 114 5.93 -1.15 19.77
CA LYS A 114 5.47 -0.52 21.02
C LYS A 114 6.38 0.65 21.43
N ASN A 115 7.54 0.78 20.78
CA ASN A 115 8.50 1.86 20.96
C ASN A 115 8.40 2.98 19.90
N LEU A 116 7.52 2.87 18.89
CA LEU A 116 7.22 4.00 18.00
C LEU A 116 6.29 4.97 18.73
N GLN A 117 6.88 5.77 19.63
CA GLN A 117 6.30 7.04 20.00
C GLN A 117 6.30 7.89 18.72
N ILE A 118 5.15 7.99 18.08
CA ILE A 118 4.91 9.06 17.09
C ILE A 118 5.09 10.35 17.90
N GLN A 119 6.24 11.01 17.74
CA GLN A 119 6.45 12.34 18.32
C GLN A 119 5.43 13.25 17.65
N GLU A 120 4.35 13.56 18.37
CA GLU A 120 3.45 14.65 18.02
C GLU A 120 4.30 15.93 18.00
N ALA A 121 4.28 16.62 16.86
CA ALA A 121 4.91 17.92 16.66
C ALA A 121 3.97 19.05 17.10
#